data_AF-A0A1Z8MR89-F1
#
_entry.id   AF-A0A1Z8MR89-F1
#
_cell.length_a   1.000
_cell.length_b   1.000
_cell.length_c   1.000
_cell.angle_alpha   90.00
_cell.angle_beta   90.00
_cell.angle_gamma   90.00
#
_symmetry.space_group_name_H-M   'P 1'
#
loop_
_entity.id
_entity.type
_entity.pdbx_description
1 polymer ?
#
loop_
_entity_poly.entity_id
_entity_poly.type
_entity_poly.pdbx_seq_one_letter_code
_entity_poly.pdbx_strand_id
1 'polypeptide(L)' 'MPKALCLFSLVASILVASLFLLDALAAMLGQTGLAILGGVSLLMDITFIVLAGIMAFLSWLTYKQQR' A
#
# COMPACT_ATOMS: atom_id res chain seq x y z
N MET A 1 18.04 14.66 -4.56
CA MET A 1 16.58 14.89 -4.58
C MET A 1 16.16 15.44 -3.22
N PRO A 2 15.13 16.30 -3.14
CA PRO A 2 14.64 16.80 -1.85
C PRO A 2 14.23 15.60 -0.97
N LYS A 3 14.83 15.47 0.22
CA LYS A 3 14.52 14.40 1.20
C LYS A 3 13.02 14.30 1.51
N ALA A 4 12.31 15.44 1.42
CA ALA A 4 10.86 15.53 1.63
C ALA A 4 10.06 14.66 0.65
N LEU A 5 10.40 14.63 -0.64
CA LEU A 5 9.63 13.89 -1.66
C LEU A 5 9.67 12.37 -1.43
N CYS A 6 10.80 11.85 -0.94
CA CYS A 6 10.96 10.44 -0.63
C CYS A 6 10.18 10.02 0.62
N LEU A 7 10.08 10.92 1.62
CA LEU A 7 9.24 10.72 2.80
C LEU A 7 7.75 10.71 2.43
N PHE A 8 7.33 11.62 1.55
CA PHE A 8 5.95 11.65 1.04
C PHE A 8 5.59 10.37 0.28
N SER A 9 6.46 9.88 -0.61
CA SER A 9 6.20 8.64 -1.35
C SER A 9 6.15 7.42 -0.43
N LEU A 10 6.97 7.39 0.62
CA LEU A 10 6.95 6.33 1.62
C LEU A 10 5.64 6.32 2.42
N VAL A 11 5.17 7.48 2.88
CA VAL A 11 3.89 7.58 3.60
C VAL A 11 2.72 7.19 2.69
N ALA A 12 2.70 7.69 1.44
CA ALA A 12 1.65 7.38 0.48
C ALA A 12 1.59 5.88 0.14
N SER A 13 2.75 5.23 -0.09
CA SER A 13 2.80 3.79 -0.37
C SER A 13 2.35 2.94 0.82
N ILE A 14 2.69 3.31 2.04
CA ILE A 14 2.21 2.62 3.25
C ILE A 14 0.70 2.78 3.41
N LEU A 15 0.15 3.98 3.18
CA LEU A 15 -1.30 4.21 3.22
C LEU A 15 -2.02 3.34 2.19
N VAL A 16 -1.54 3.33 0.94
CA VAL A 16 -2.11 2.49 -0.12
C VAL A 16 -2.06 1.01 0.27
N ALA A 17 -0.91 0.52 0.74
CA ALA A 17 -0.78 -0.87 1.18
C ALA A 17 -1.78 -1.20 2.30
N SER A 18 -1.97 -0.29 3.27
CA SER A 18 -2.91 -0.49 4.38
C SER A 18 -4.38 -0.55 3.93
N LEU A 19 -4.77 0.28 2.96
CA LEU A 19 -6.14 0.30 2.43
C LEU A 19 -6.49 -1.01 1.72
N PHE A 20 -5.61 -1.46 0.83
CA PHE A 20 -5.82 -2.72 0.09
C PHE A 20 -5.69 -3.94 1.00
N LEU A 21 -4.86 -3.88 2.04
CA LEU A 21 -4.76 -4.97 3.02
C LEU A 21 -6.04 -5.10 3.84
N LEU A 22 -6.62 -3.98 4.28
CA LEU A 22 -7.91 -3.98 4.97
C LEU A 22 -9.05 -4.44 4.06
N ASP A 23 -9.06 -4.05 2.78
CA ASP A 23 -10.07 -4.51 1.82
C ASP A 23 -9.95 -6.02 1.55
N ALA A 24 -8.72 -6.52 1.35
CA ALA A 24 -8.45 -7.95 1.20
C ALA A 24 -8.92 -8.75 2.42
N LEU A 25 -8.64 -8.26 3.64
CA LEU A 25 -9.11 -8.90 4.86
C LEU A 25 -10.64 -8.91 4.95
N ALA A 26 -11.30 -7.79 4.62
CA ALA A 26 -12.76 -7.71 4.60
C ALA A 26 -13.38 -8.66 3.56
N ALA A 27 -12.76 -8.76 2.37
CA ALA A 27 -13.16 -9.69 1.33
C ALA A 27 -12.98 -11.16 1.75
N MET A 28 -11.87 -11.51 2.42
CA MET A 28 -11.65 -12.86 2.94
C MET A 28 -12.62 -13.25 4.06
N LEU A 29 -13.07 -12.28 4.85
CA LEU A 29 -14.09 -12.49 5.90
C LEU A 29 -15.52 -12.51 5.34
N GLY A 30 -15.70 -12.33 4.02
CA GLY A 30 -17.01 -12.30 3.36
C GLY A 30 -17.86 -11.08 3.73
N GLN A 31 -17.22 -10.03 4.27
CA GLN A 31 -17.90 -8.90 4.90
C GLN A 31 -17.93 -7.70 3.94
N THR A 32 -18.84 -7.76 2.97
CA THR A 32 -18.95 -6.76 1.89
C THR A 32 -19.33 -5.35 2.37
N GLY A 33 -19.99 -5.24 3.53
CA GLY A 33 -20.33 -3.95 4.15
C GLY A 33 -19.15 -3.20 4.78
N LEU A 34 -18.01 -3.87 4.96
CA LEU A 34 -16.76 -3.28 5.47
C LEU A 34 -15.69 -3.14 4.39
N ALA A 35 -15.98 -3.54 3.15
CA ALA A 35 -15.06 -3.39 2.02
C ALA A 35 -14.99 -1.91 1.63
N ILE A 36 -13.88 -1.26 1.98
CA ILE A 36 -13.63 0.17 1.74
C ILE A 36 -13.58 0.47 0.24
N LEU A 37 -13.07 -0.48 -0.56
CA LEU A 37 -12.91 -0.37 -2.02
C LEU A 37 -13.92 -1.22 -2.79
N GLY A 38 -14.89 -1.83 -2.09
CA GLY A 38 -16.00 -2.57 -2.67
C GLY A 38 -15.75 -4.06 -2.92
N GLY A 39 -14.58 -4.59 -2.56
CA GLY A 39 -14.33 -6.04 -2.54
C GLY A 39 -14.54 -6.74 -3.89
N VAL A 40 -14.23 -6.05 -5.00
CA VAL A 40 -14.55 -6.53 -6.37
C VAL A 40 -13.62 -7.67 -6.82
N SER A 41 -12.34 -7.64 -6.42
CA SER A 41 -11.36 -8.65 -6.85
C SER A 41 -10.20 -8.76 -5.88
N LEU A 42 -10.09 -9.90 -5.19
CA LEU A 42 -8.94 -10.21 -4.32
C LEU A 42 -7.59 -10.16 -5.06
N LEU A 43 -7.59 -10.43 -6.37
CA LEU A 43 -6.37 -10.37 -7.19
C LEU A 43 -5.87 -8.92 -7.35
N MET A 44 -6.79 -7.96 -7.41
CA MET A 44 -6.44 -6.53 -7.41
C MET A 44 -5.79 -6.17 -6.08
N ASP A 45 -6.38 -6.56 -4.95
CA ASP A 45 -5.86 -6.17 -3.64
C ASP A 45 -4.47 -6.74 -3.40
N ILE A 46 -4.25 -8.01 -3.74
CA ILE A 46 -2.94 -8.65 -3.62
C ILE A 46 -1.90 -7.94 -4.50
N THR A 47 -2.24 -7.63 -5.75
CA THR A 47 -1.29 -6.97 -6.65
C THR A 47 -0.94 -5.56 -6.18
N PHE A 48 -1.91 -4.78 -5.69
CA PHE A 48 -1.65 -3.46 -5.13
C PHE A 48 -0.85 -3.50 -3.82
N ILE A 49 -1.10 -4.46 -2.94
CA ILE A 49 -0.28 -4.65 -1.72
C ILE A 49 1.17 -4.94 -2.09
N VAL A 50 1.42 -5.82 -3.08
CA VAL A 50 2.78 -6.17 -3.53
C VAL A 50 3.47 -4.95 -4.14
N LEU A 51 2.82 -4.23 -5.06
CA LEU A 51 3.39 -3.05 -5.71
C LEU A 51 3.65 -1.91 -4.71
N ALA A 52 2.71 -1.67 -3.79
CA ALA A 52 2.88 -0.67 -2.74
C ALA A 52 4.04 -1.04 -1.80
N GLY A 53 4.19 -2.33 -1.46
CA GLY A 53 5.32 -2.83 -0.68
C GLY A 53 6.67 -2.60 -1.38
N ILE A 54 6.76 -2.86 -2.68
CA ILE A 54 7.97 -2.59 -3.48
C ILE A 54 8.29 -1.09 -3.47
N MET A 55 7.28 -0.23 -3.68
CA MET A 55 7.48 1.23 -3.66
C MET A 55 7.92 1.76 -2.29
N ALA A 56 7.36 1.23 -1.20
CA ALA A 56 7.77 1.56 0.16
C ALA A 56 9.23 1.15 0.40
N PHE A 57 9.62 -0.05 -0.04
CA PHE A 57 10.99 -0.55 0.08
C PHE A 57 12.00 0.29 -0.71
N LEU A 58 11.70 0.62 -1.97
CA LEU A 58 12.54 1.47 -2.80
C LEU A 58 12.65 2.91 -2.25
N SER A 59 11.55 3.45 -1.74
CA SER A 59 11.55 4.75 -1.06
C SER A 59 12.43 4.71 0.19
N TRP A 60 12.34 3.65 0.99
CA TRP A 60 13.19 3.47 2.18
C TRP A 60 14.69 3.37 1.84
N LEU A 61 15.03 2.58 0.82
CA LEU A 61 16.41 2.46 0.33
C LEU A 61 16.96 3.82 -0.13
N THR A 62 16.17 4.56 -0.91
CA THR A 62 16.55 5.89 -1.41
C THR A 62 16.72 6.89 -0.27
N TYR A 63 15.84 6.85 0.73
CA TYR A 63 15.94 7.68 1.93
C TYR A 63 17.22 7.39 2.71
N LYS A 64 17.56 6.10 2.89
CA LYS A 64 18.78 5.67 3.59
C LYS A 64 20.06 6.04 2.84
N GLN A 65 20.04 6.05 1.51
CA GLN A 65 21.19 6.44 0.68
C GLN A 65 21.46 7.95 0.70
N GLN A 66 20.45 8.78 0.98
CA GLN A 66 20.60 10.23 1.10
C GLN A 66 21.12 10.67 2.49
N ARG A 67 21.66 9.75 3.29
CA ARG A 67 22.18 10.04 4.63
C ARG A 67 23.50 10.78 4.57
#